data_AF-A0AA38BLX0-F1
#
_entry.id   AF-A0AA38BLX0-F1
#
_cell.length_a   1.000
_cell.length_b   1.000
_cell.length_c   1.000
_cell.angle_alpha   90.00
_cell.angle_beta   90.00
_cell.angle_gamma   90.00
#
_symmetry.space_group_name_H-M   'P 1'
#
loop_
_entity.id
_entity.type
_entity.pdbx_description
1 polymer ?
#
loop_
_entity_poly.entity_id
_entity_poly.type
_entity_poly.pdbx_seq_one_letter_code
_entity_poly.pdbx_strand_id
1 'polypeptide(L)'
;RSNKQEQVHNSIVSTLLVIMDGLDSRGQVVLITATNKIDSIDGALHCPVWFDHELVFPMPDCKARAKILKIHSKAWKDPLLDRLRKELATSCVGYCGYDLKALSTEAAIVAFHQTYPQVYTSDDKLGICVDSVKVEKHDFLEAMSIITLAAHIGAIIYSRPFPPIVAPCLQGHMERIKNHLSEIFRVVTKKDVKD
;
A
#
# COMPACT_ATOMS: atom_id res chain seq x y z
N ARG A 1 17.65 25.88 13.46
CA ARG A 1 18.66 24.98 12.84
C ARG A 1 19.95 25.78 12.67
N SER A 2 21.13 25.19 12.78
CA SER A 2 22.41 25.93 12.76
C SER A 2 22.76 26.39 11.33
N ASN A 3 23.12 27.66 11.12
CA ASN A 3 23.48 28.24 9.81
C ASN A 3 24.51 27.40 9.02
N LYS A 4 25.41 26.69 9.71
CA LYS A 4 26.39 25.80 9.07
C LYS A 4 25.75 24.60 8.38
N GLN A 5 24.64 24.09 8.92
CA GLN A 5 23.94 22.92 8.42
C GLN A 5 23.16 23.24 7.13
N GLU A 6 22.60 24.45 7.03
CA GLU A 6 21.94 24.96 5.83
C GLU A 6 22.93 25.21 4.70
N GLN A 7 24.11 25.76 5.00
CA GLN A 7 25.18 25.93 4.00
C GLN A 7 25.65 24.60 3.40
N VAL A 8 25.81 23.56 4.22
CA VAL A 8 26.19 22.23 3.74
C VAL A 8 25.07 21.62 2.90
N HIS A 9 23.82 21.71 3.34
CA HIS A 9 22.67 21.20 2.59
C HIS A 9 22.57 21.84 1.19
N ASN A 10 22.67 23.17 1.12
CA ASN A 10 22.56 23.90 -0.15
C ASN A 10 23.72 23.59 -1.09
N SER A 11 24.93 23.37 -0.55
CA SER A 11 26.09 22.96 -1.35
C SER A 11 25.89 21.57 -1.98
N ILE A 12 25.34 20.62 -1.22
CA ILE A 12 25.05 19.26 -1.71
C ILE A 12 23.98 19.31 -2.82
N VAL A 13 22.89 20.07 -2.61
CA VAL A 13 21.83 20.23 -3.61
C VAL A 13 22.38 20.86 -4.90
N SER A 14 23.19 21.91 -4.78
CA SER A 14 23.81 22.56 -5.94
C SER A 14 24.73 21.60 -6.70
N THR A 15 25.51 20.79 -5.98
CA THR A 15 26.41 19.80 -6.59
C THR A 15 25.60 18.72 -7.34
N LEU A 16 24.48 18.27 -6.78
CA LEU A 16 23.60 17.30 -7.44
C LEU A 16 23.03 17.84 -8.75
N LEU A 17 22.56 19.10 -8.76
CA LEU A 17 22.02 19.74 -9.96
C LEU A 17 23.06 19.87 -11.08
N VAL A 18 24.32 20.21 -10.73
CA VAL A 18 25.42 20.27 -11.70
C VAL A 18 25.73 18.89 -12.28
N ILE A 19 25.69 17.84 -11.45
CA ILE A 19 25.88 16.47 -11.94
C ILE A 19 24.75 16.10 -12.91
N MET A 20 23.50 16.44 -12.58
CA MET A 20 22.33 16.17 -13.40
C MET A 20 22.39 16.86 -14.76
N ASP A 21 22.81 18.14 -14.81
CA ASP A 21 23.03 18.88 -16.06
C ASP A 21 24.12 18.23 -16.93
N GLY A 22 25.16 17.69 -16.30
CA GLY A 22 26.23 16.97 -16.98
C GLY A 22 25.86 15.58 -17.52
N LEU A 23 24.69 15.02 -17.17
CA LEU A 23 24.27 13.69 -17.61
C LEU A 23 23.81 13.65 -19.07
N ASP A 24 23.30 14.76 -19.61
CA ASP A 24 22.80 14.84 -20.99
C ASP A 24 23.90 14.51 -22.02
N SER A 25 25.15 14.90 -21.71
CA SER A 25 26.31 14.68 -22.57
C SER A 25 26.91 13.26 -22.51
N ARG A 26 26.51 12.42 -21.55
CA ARG A 26 27.22 11.16 -21.20
C ARG A 26 26.55 9.87 -21.70
N GLY A 27 25.41 9.98 -22.40
CA GLY A 27 24.68 8.85 -22.99
C GLY A 27 23.22 8.77 -22.54
N GLN A 28 22.60 7.60 -22.67
CA GLN A 28 21.21 7.35 -22.24
C GLN A 28 21.16 6.95 -20.75
N VAL A 29 21.19 7.93 -19.85
CA VAL A 29 21.02 7.72 -18.40
C VAL A 29 19.62 8.18 -17.99
N VAL A 30 18.88 7.32 -17.27
CA VAL A 30 17.56 7.67 -16.71
C VAL A 30 17.68 7.76 -15.20
N LEU A 31 17.32 8.91 -14.63
CA LEU A 31 17.27 9.13 -13.19
C LEU A 31 15.86 8.83 -12.67
N ILE A 32 15.75 7.92 -11.72
CA ILE A 32 14.49 7.64 -11.01
C ILE A 32 14.68 7.99 -9.54
N THR A 33 13.84 8.89 -9.03
CA THR A 33 13.81 9.28 -7.63
C THR A 33 12.49 8.86 -6.98
N ALA A 34 12.51 8.64 -5.67
CA ALA A 34 11.32 8.30 -4.90
C ALA A 34 11.31 9.11 -3.60
N THR A 35 10.16 9.72 -3.30
CA THR A 35 9.93 10.44 -2.04
C THR A 35 8.57 10.09 -1.48
N ASN A 36 8.44 10.04 -0.16
CA ASN A 36 7.16 9.97 0.53
C ASN A 36 6.60 11.36 0.89
N LYS A 37 7.38 12.43 0.66
CA LYS A 37 7.05 13.81 1.01
C LYS A 37 7.53 14.75 -0.09
N ILE A 38 6.66 15.01 -1.05
CA ILE A 38 6.96 15.89 -2.18
C ILE A 38 7.20 17.34 -1.73
N ASP A 39 6.49 17.78 -0.68
CA ASP A 39 6.63 19.13 -0.10
C ASP A 39 7.97 19.37 0.61
N SER A 40 8.72 18.30 0.89
CA SER A 40 10.02 18.39 1.56
C SER A 40 11.20 18.53 0.59
N ILE A 41 10.93 18.44 -0.71
CA ILE A 41 11.93 18.58 -1.77
C ILE A 41 12.09 20.07 -2.10
N ASP A 42 13.31 20.49 -2.44
CA ASP A 42 13.59 21.84 -2.90
C ASP A 42 12.78 22.17 -4.16
N GLY A 43 12.14 23.36 -4.18
CA GLY A 43 11.38 23.85 -5.32
C GLY A 43 12.18 23.93 -6.62
N ALA A 44 13.51 24.04 -6.54
CA ALA A 44 14.38 23.95 -7.72
C ALA A 44 14.19 22.60 -8.44
N LEU A 45 14.14 21.49 -7.71
CA LEU A 45 14.00 20.16 -8.32
C LEU A 45 12.63 19.94 -8.97
N HIS A 46 11.61 20.74 -8.64
CA HIS A 46 10.30 20.68 -9.32
C HIS A 46 10.30 21.27 -10.73
N CYS A 47 11.40 21.89 -11.15
CA CYS A 47 11.47 22.45 -12.50
C CYS A 47 11.48 21.32 -13.54
N PRO A 48 10.66 21.40 -14.61
CA PRO A 48 10.60 20.40 -15.68
C PRO A 48 11.92 20.18 -16.43
N VAL A 49 12.94 21.00 -16.19
CA VAL A 49 14.29 20.84 -16.77
C VAL A 49 15.03 19.64 -16.16
N TRP A 50 14.73 19.27 -14.92
CA TRP A 50 15.45 18.21 -14.20
C TRP A 50 14.63 16.94 -13.97
N PHE A 51 13.31 17.08 -13.78
CA PHE A 51 12.39 15.94 -13.70
C PHE A 51 11.19 16.17 -14.62
N ASP A 52 11.14 15.41 -15.71
CA ASP A 52 10.07 15.53 -16.72
C ASP A 52 8.74 14.93 -16.25
N HIS A 53 8.82 13.90 -15.41
CA HIS A 53 7.68 13.06 -15.05
C HIS A 53 7.58 12.83 -13.56
N GLU A 54 6.45 13.25 -12.99
CA GLU A 54 6.05 12.90 -11.63
C GLU A 54 5.05 11.73 -11.66
N LEU A 55 5.36 10.67 -10.91
CA LEU A 55 4.47 9.51 -10.75
C LEU A 55 3.94 9.46 -9.33
N VAL A 56 2.68 9.84 -9.16
CA VAL A 56 1.99 9.78 -7.85
C VAL A 56 1.36 8.40 -7.66
N PHE A 57 1.69 7.77 -6.53
CA PHE A 57 1.14 6.47 -6.14
C PHE A 57 0.08 6.66 -5.03
N PRO A 58 -1.22 6.72 -5.37
CA PRO A 58 -2.26 6.84 -4.36
C PRO A 58 -2.45 5.52 -3.59
N MET A 59 -3.20 5.60 -2.50
CA MET A 59 -3.62 4.41 -1.76
C MET A 59 -4.40 3.44 -2.67
N PRO A 60 -4.21 2.12 -2.51
CA PRO A 60 -4.79 1.16 -3.41
C PRO A 60 -6.31 1.04 -3.23
N ASP A 61 -7.04 1.13 -4.34
CA ASP A 61 -8.47 0.82 -4.41
C ASP A 61 -8.77 -0.64 -4.05
N CYS A 62 -10.04 -0.97 -3.76
CA CYS A 62 -10.45 -2.35 -3.47
C CYS A 62 -9.99 -3.37 -4.53
N LYS A 63 -10.11 -3.02 -5.82
CA LYS A 63 -9.62 -3.87 -6.93
C LYS A 63 -8.09 -4.02 -6.91
N ALA A 64 -7.36 -2.95 -6.59
CA ALA A 64 -5.90 -2.97 -6.50
C ALA A 64 -5.44 -3.80 -5.29
N ARG A 65 -6.08 -3.65 -4.13
CA ARG A 65 -5.82 -4.48 -2.94
C ARG A 65 -6.03 -5.97 -3.21
N ALA A 66 -7.11 -6.33 -3.90
CA ALA A 66 -7.34 -7.71 -4.32
C ALA A 66 -6.24 -8.24 -5.26
N LYS A 67 -5.68 -7.40 -6.15
CA LYS A 67 -4.54 -7.79 -7.00
C LYS A 67 -3.24 -7.94 -6.20
N ILE A 68 -2.98 -7.05 -5.25
CA ILE A 68 -1.80 -7.11 -4.37
C ILE A 68 -1.83 -8.40 -3.54
N LEU A 69 -2.97 -8.72 -2.92
CA LEU A 69 -3.16 -9.98 -2.19
C LEU A 69 -2.95 -11.21 -3.09
N LYS A 70 -3.39 -11.14 -4.37
CA LYS A 70 -3.12 -12.21 -5.35
C LYS A 70 -1.62 -12.39 -5.64
N ILE A 71 -0.86 -11.29 -5.70
CA ILE A 71 0.59 -11.35 -5.94
C ILE A 71 1.29 -12.00 -4.76
N HIS A 72 0.94 -11.62 -3.53
CA HIS A 72 1.57 -12.15 -2.32
C HIS A 72 1.16 -13.60 -2.00
N SER A 73 0.00 -14.05 -2.47
CA SER A 73 -0.45 -15.44 -2.37
C SER A 73 -0.04 -16.33 -3.56
N LYS A 74 0.62 -15.77 -4.60
CA LYS A 74 0.98 -16.53 -5.82
C LYS A 74 2.00 -17.64 -5.54
N ALA A 75 2.88 -17.43 -4.57
CA ALA A 75 3.92 -18.39 -4.20
C ALA A 75 3.39 -19.52 -3.29
N TRP A 76 2.14 -19.44 -2.84
CA TRP A 76 1.56 -20.46 -1.97
C TRP A 76 1.11 -21.66 -2.81
N LYS A 77 1.28 -22.85 -2.25
CA LYS A 77 0.85 -24.10 -2.90
C LYS A 77 -0.64 -24.08 -3.22
N ASP A 78 -1.44 -23.61 -2.27
CA ASP A 78 -2.87 -23.37 -2.42
C ASP A 78 -3.12 -21.86 -2.48
N PRO A 79 -3.40 -21.30 -3.67
CA PRO A 79 -3.71 -19.88 -3.81
C PRO A 79 -5.00 -19.53 -3.07
N LEU A 80 -5.07 -18.30 -2.55
CA LEU A 80 -6.27 -17.79 -1.91
C LEU A 80 -7.49 -17.89 -2.82
N LEU A 81 -8.57 -18.48 -2.30
CA LEU A 81 -9.87 -18.52 -2.95
C LEU A 81 -10.29 -17.10 -3.37
N ASP A 82 -10.76 -16.96 -4.61
CA ASP A 82 -11.14 -15.68 -5.19
C ASP A 82 -12.22 -14.95 -4.36
N ARG A 83 -13.11 -15.70 -3.71
CA ARG A 83 -14.10 -15.18 -2.76
C ARG A 83 -13.44 -14.55 -1.53
N LEU A 84 -12.57 -15.30 -0.86
CA LEU A 84 -11.85 -14.83 0.33
C LEU A 84 -11.02 -13.58 0.01
N ARG A 85 -10.33 -13.57 -1.14
CA ARG A 85 -9.53 -12.42 -1.57
C ARG A 85 -10.36 -11.14 -1.75
N LYS A 86 -11.58 -11.25 -2.29
CA LYS A 86 -12.51 -10.11 -2.44
C LYS A 86 -13.06 -9.64 -1.09
N GLU A 87 -13.37 -10.57 -0.21
CA GLU A 87 -13.78 -10.25 1.16
C GLU A 87 -12.67 -9.51 1.92
N LEU A 88 -11.44 -10.02 1.89
CA LEU A 88 -10.27 -9.37 2.50
C LEU A 88 -10.00 -7.98 1.91
N ALA A 89 -10.05 -7.84 0.59
CA ALA A 89 -9.86 -6.54 -0.07
C ALA A 89 -10.91 -5.50 0.37
N THR A 90 -12.12 -5.94 0.72
CA THR A 90 -13.20 -5.06 1.22
C THR A 90 -12.95 -4.66 2.67
N SER A 91 -12.46 -5.57 3.51
CA SER A 91 -12.15 -5.30 4.92
C SER A 91 -10.88 -4.47 5.12
N CYS A 92 -9.86 -4.63 4.26
CA CYS A 92 -8.57 -3.94 4.34
C CYS A 92 -8.61 -2.48 3.82
N VAL A 93 -9.60 -1.68 4.23
CA VAL A 93 -9.66 -0.26 3.86
C VAL A 93 -8.51 0.50 4.55
N GLY A 94 -7.77 1.31 3.79
CA GLY A 94 -6.63 2.06 4.31
C GLY A 94 -5.31 1.28 4.39
N TYR A 95 -5.29 0.01 3.98
CA TYR A 95 -4.04 -0.76 3.90
C TYR A 95 -3.25 -0.33 2.67
N CYS A 96 -1.96 -0.07 2.84
CA CYS A 96 -1.04 0.15 1.71
C CYS A 96 -0.47 -1.19 1.20
N GLY A 97 0.33 -1.14 0.13
CA GLY A 97 0.96 -2.36 -0.42
C GLY A 97 1.87 -3.07 0.58
N TYR A 98 2.57 -2.30 1.43
CA TYR A 98 3.38 -2.85 2.51
C TYR A 98 2.53 -3.59 3.55
N ASP A 99 1.43 -2.98 4.00
CA ASP A 99 0.54 -3.59 5.00
C ASP A 99 -0.09 -4.89 4.49
N LEU A 100 -0.48 -4.94 3.21
CA LEU A 100 -1.06 -6.16 2.61
C LEU A 100 -0.04 -7.29 2.48
N LYS A 101 1.24 -6.96 2.24
CA LYS A 101 2.34 -7.92 2.29
C LYS A 101 2.51 -8.45 3.70
N ALA A 102 2.61 -7.56 4.69
CA ALA A 102 2.73 -7.94 6.10
C ALA A 102 1.57 -8.82 6.55
N LEU A 103 0.33 -8.47 6.16
CA LEU A 103 -0.87 -9.26 6.43
C LEU A 103 -0.80 -10.67 5.87
N SER A 104 -0.31 -10.82 4.64
CA SER A 104 -0.17 -12.14 4.02
C SER A 104 0.90 -12.96 4.72
N THR A 105 2.02 -12.34 5.11
CA THR A 105 3.10 -13.00 5.86
C THR A 105 2.64 -13.44 7.24
N GLU A 106 1.97 -12.57 8.00
CA GLU A 106 1.52 -12.93 9.35
C GLU A 106 0.41 -13.97 9.33
N ALA A 107 -0.51 -13.93 8.37
CA ALA A 107 -1.50 -14.99 8.22
C ALA A 107 -0.83 -16.36 7.97
N ALA A 108 0.27 -16.40 7.21
CA ALA A 108 1.03 -17.63 7.01
C ALA A 108 1.76 -18.08 8.28
N ILE A 109 2.29 -17.15 9.08
CA ILE A 109 2.94 -17.44 10.36
C ILE A 109 1.91 -17.97 11.36
N VAL A 110 0.73 -17.35 11.49
CA VAL A 110 -0.36 -17.81 12.35
C VAL A 110 -0.81 -19.22 11.95
N ALA A 111 -1.03 -19.48 10.66
CA ALA A 111 -1.37 -20.82 10.17
C ALA A 111 -0.28 -21.85 10.52
N PHE A 112 0.98 -21.46 10.41
CA PHE A 112 2.12 -22.30 10.77
C PHE A 112 2.16 -22.60 12.28
N HIS A 113 1.95 -21.60 13.13
CA HIS A 113 1.86 -21.77 14.59
C HIS A 113 0.75 -22.74 14.99
N GLN A 114 -0.41 -22.65 14.34
CA GLN A 114 -1.55 -23.53 14.61
C GLN A 114 -1.30 -24.96 14.12
N THR A 115 -0.64 -25.14 12.98
CA THR A 115 -0.36 -26.47 12.40
C THR A 115 0.75 -27.20 13.17
N TYR A 116 1.75 -26.45 13.66
CA TYR A 116 2.96 -26.99 14.26
C TYR A 116 3.32 -26.33 15.61
N PRO A 117 2.45 -26.42 16.64
CA PRO A 117 2.74 -25.86 17.97
C PRO A 117 3.99 -26.48 18.63
N GLN A 118 4.30 -27.73 18.30
CA GLN A 118 5.46 -28.46 18.82
C GLN A 118 6.80 -27.80 18.47
N VAL A 119 6.89 -27.05 17.36
CA VAL A 119 8.11 -26.36 16.94
C VAL A 119 8.56 -25.31 17.96
N TYR A 120 7.61 -24.80 18.76
CA TYR A 120 7.89 -23.78 19.78
C TYR A 120 8.05 -24.36 21.19
N THR A 121 7.82 -25.67 21.36
CA THR A 121 7.84 -26.33 22.67
C THR A 121 9.10 -27.17 22.87
N SER A 122 9.66 -27.73 21.78
CA SER A 122 10.84 -28.61 21.82
C SER A 122 11.99 -28.07 20.98
N ASP A 123 13.23 -28.19 21.46
CA ASP A 123 14.45 -27.80 20.74
C ASP A 123 14.93 -28.85 19.71
N ASP A 124 14.22 -29.97 19.59
CA ASP A 124 14.58 -31.06 18.68
C ASP A 124 14.30 -30.72 17.21
N LYS A 125 15.13 -31.25 16.30
CA LYS A 125 14.92 -31.11 14.85
C LYS A 125 13.72 -31.96 14.40
N LEU A 126 12.58 -31.31 14.23
CA LEU A 126 11.36 -31.94 13.74
C LEU A 126 11.32 -32.00 12.20
N GLY A 127 10.85 -33.12 11.65
CA GLY A 127 10.53 -33.25 10.23
C GLY A 127 9.20 -32.55 9.92
N ILE A 128 9.27 -31.33 9.38
CA ILE A 128 8.07 -30.51 9.10
C ILE A 128 7.63 -30.73 7.65
N CYS A 129 6.39 -31.17 7.47
CA CYS A 129 5.75 -31.23 6.16
C CYS A 129 5.11 -29.87 5.84
N VAL A 130 5.86 -29.01 5.14
CA VAL A 130 5.40 -27.67 4.71
C VAL A 130 4.09 -27.75 3.91
N ASP A 131 3.83 -28.88 3.24
CA ASP A 131 2.63 -29.15 2.46
C ASP A 131 1.32 -29.20 3.24
N SER A 132 1.38 -29.40 4.56
CA SER A 132 0.17 -29.48 5.40
C SER A 132 -0.36 -28.11 5.83
N VAL A 133 0.46 -27.07 5.73
CA VAL A 133 0.11 -25.72 6.18
C VAL A 133 -0.82 -25.08 5.17
N LYS A 134 -2.07 -24.84 5.58
CA LYS A 134 -3.09 -24.17 4.77
C LYS A 134 -3.52 -22.90 5.48
N VAL A 135 -3.50 -21.79 4.76
CA VAL A 135 -3.92 -20.49 5.29
C VAL A 135 -5.41 -20.30 5.02
N GLU A 136 -6.18 -20.14 6.09
CA GLU A 136 -7.62 -19.96 6.06
C GLU A 136 -8.03 -18.55 6.49
N LYS A 137 -9.34 -18.28 6.48
CA LYS A 137 -9.88 -16.96 6.79
C LYS A 137 -9.59 -16.52 8.24
N HIS A 138 -9.61 -17.45 9.20
CA HIS A 138 -9.37 -17.10 10.60
C HIS A 138 -7.94 -16.60 10.84
N ASP A 139 -6.96 -17.14 10.12
CA ASP A 139 -5.56 -16.71 10.23
C ASP A 139 -5.40 -15.25 9.82
N PHE A 140 -6.12 -14.83 8.77
CA PHE A 140 -6.15 -13.41 8.37
C PHE A 140 -6.84 -12.53 9.40
N LEU A 141 -7.90 -13.00 10.06
CA LEU A 141 -8.59 -12.22 11.08
C LEU A 141 -7.70 -12.02 12.31
N GLU A 142 -6.97 -13.06 12.70
CA GLU A 142 -5.99 -12.99 13.78
C GLU A 142 -4.83 -12.06 13.40
N ALA A 143 -4.27 -12.21 12.19
CA ALA A 143 -3.22 -11.33 11.69
C ALA A 143 -3.63 -9.86 11.62
N MET A 144 -4.89 -9.55 11.26
CA MET A 144 -5.41 -8.17 11.27
C MET A 144 -5.42 -7.54 12.68
N SER A 145 -5.53 -8.34 13.73
CA SER A 145 -5.49 -7.86 15.11
C SER A 145 -4.08 -7.57 15.61
N ILE A 146 -3.09 -8.27 15.04
CA ILE A 146 -1.67 -8.16 15.41
C ILE A 146 -1.01 -6.99 14.68
N ILE A 147 -1.34 -6.78 13.41
CA ILE A 147 -0.65 -5.82 12.56
C ILE A 147 -1.06 -4.38 12.85
N THR A 148 -0.05 -3.52 13.00
CA THR A 148 -0.23 -2.07 12.99
C THR A 148 -0.05 -1.53 11.57
N LEU A 149 -1.01 -0.73 11.12
CA LEU A 149 -1.04 -0.20 9.76
C LEU A 149 -0.11 0.99 9.59
N ALA A 150 0.67 1.02 8.52
CA ALA A 150 1.52 2.16 8.19
C ALA A 150 0.70 3.45 8.04
N ALA A 151 -0.53 3.34 7.50
CA ALA A 151 -1.45 4.47 7.39
C ALA A 151 -1.91 5.03 8.75
N HIS A 152 -1.88 4.24 9.83
CA HIS A 152 -2.22 4.71 11.19
C HIS A 152 -1.05 5.46 11.84
N ILE A 153 0.17 5.30 11.32
CA ILE A 153 1.37 5.94 11.85
C ILE A 153 1.43 7.36 11.27
N GLY A 154 0.67 8.27 11.90
CA GLY A 154 0.71 9.71 11.61
C GLY A 154 -0.46 10.27 10.82
N ALA A 155 -1.48 9.48 10.45
CA ALA A 155 -2.71 9.97 9.84
C ALA A 155 -3.97 9.38 10.50
N ILE A 156 -5.00 10.23 10.63
CA ILE A 156 -6.34 9.85 11.10
C ILE A 156 -7.09 9.23 9.91
N ILE A 157 -7.64 8.02 10.07
CA ILE A 157 -8.55 7.45 9.07
C ILE A 157 -9.91 8.11 9.19
N TYR A 158 -10.32 8.85 8.15
CA TYR A 158 -11.63 9.52 8.11
C TYR A 158 -12.77 8.63 7.55
N SER A 159 -12.47 7.46 6.99
CA SER A 159 -13.48 6.63 6.32
C SER A 159 -13.47 5.18 6.79
N ARG A 160 -14.58 4.75 7.38
CA ARG A 160 -14.91 3.34 7.62
C ARG A 160 -16.24 3.02 6.93
N PRO A 161 -16.41 1.81 6.38
CA PRO A 161 -17.72 1.39 5.87
C PRO A 161 -18.75 1.37 7.01
N PHE A 162 -20.02 1.54 6.66
CA PHE A 162 -21.08 1.41 7.66
C PHE A 162 -21.10 0.02 8.28
N PRO A 163 -21.35 -0.11 9.59
CA PRO A 163 -21.63 -1.39 10.21
C PRO A 163 -22.81 -2.08 9.49
N PRO A 164 -22.80 -3.41 9.33
CA PRO A 164 -23.86 -4.14 8.63
C PRO A 164 -25.26 -3.93 9.24
N ILE A 165 -25.32 -3.60 10.53
CA ILE A 165 -26.55 -3.30 11.27
C ILE A 165 -27.17 -1.96 10.83
N VAL A 166 -26.33 -0.95 10.55
CA VAL A 166 -26.76 0.42 10.26
C VAL A 166 -26.83 0.69 8.75
N ALA A 167 -26.05 -0.07 7.97
CA ALA A 167 -26.02 0.02 6.52
C ALA A 167 -27.41 0.06 5.86
N PRO A 168 -28.36 -0.87 6.13
CA PRO A 168 -29.65 -0.87 5.45
C PRO A 168 -30.49 0.38 5.73
N CYS A 169 -30.40 0.97 6.92
CA CYS A 169 -31.17 2.17 7.29
C CYS A 169 -30.63 3.45 6.61
N LEU A 170 -29.31 3.53 6.43
CA LEU A 170 -28.66 4.73 5.88
C LEU A 170 -28.32 4.63 4.39
N GLN A 171 -28.47 3.45 3.78
CA GLN A 171 -28.10 3.23 2.38
C GLN A 171 -28.85 4.15 1.42
N GLY A 172 -30.16 4.31 1.58
CA GLY A 172 -30.95 5.19 0.71
C GLY A 172 -30.53 6.66 0.78
N HIS A 173 -30.21 7.16 1.98
CA HIS A 173 -29.70 8.52 2.19
C HIS A 173 -28.32 8.69 1.55
N MET A 174 -27.44 7.70 1.73
CA MET A 174 -26.11 7.69 1.15
C MET A 174 -26.15 7.68 -0.39
N GLU A 175 -27.04 6.89 -0.99
CA GLU A 175 -27.23 6.87 -2.46
C GLU A 175 -27.75 8.21 -2.97
N ARG A 176 -28.70 8.85 -2.28
CA ARG A 176 -29.21 10.18 -2.65
C ARG A 176 -28.12 11.24 -2.60
N ILE A 177 -27.30 11.25 -1.54
CA ILE A 177 -26.17 12.18 -1.40
C ILE A 177 -25.12 11.90 -2.49
N LYS A 178 -24.81 10.64 -2.78
CA LYS A 178 -23.87 10.27 -3.85
C LYS A 178 -24.34 10.77 -5.21
N ASN A 179 -25.62 10.62 -5.53
CA ASN A 179 -26.17 11.09 -6.80
C ASN A 179 -26.05 12.61 -6.92
N HIS A 180 -26.39 13.35 -5.85
CA HIS A 180 -26.26 14.80 -5.86
C HIS A 180 -24.81 15.26 -5.94
N LEU A 181 -23.89 14.58 -5.24
CA LEU A 181 -22.46 14.84 -5.36
C LEU A 181 -21.92 14.52 -6.75
N SER A 182 -22.43 13.49 -7.43
CA SER A 182 -22.03 13.16 -8.80
C SER A 182 -22.53 14.16 -9.84
N GLU A 183 -23.65 14.83 -9.57
CA GLU A 183 -24.16 15.92 -10.40
C GLU A 183 -23.29 17.17 -10.27
N ILE A 184 -22.87 17.49 -9.03
CA ILE A 184 -22.03 18.66 -8.73
C ILE A 184 -20.59 18.43 -9.17
N PHE A 185 -20.01 17.30 -8.73
CA PHE A 185 -18.66 16.88 -9.07
C PHE A 185 -18.77 15.77 -10.10
N ARG A 186 -18.74 16.12 -11.38
CA ARG A 186 -18.54 15.15 -12.46
C ARG A 186 -17.24 14.39 -12.20
N VAL A 187 -17.35 13.17 -11.69
CA VAL A 187 -16.19 12.28 -11.55
C VAL A 187 -15.79 11.86 -12.96
N VAL A 188 -14.80 12.54 -13.53
CA VAL A 188 -14.18 12.13 -14.79
C VAL A 188 -13.58 10.75 -14.56
N THR A 189 -14.22 9.73 -15.11
CA THR A 189 -13.67 8.37 -15.05
C THR A 189 -12.68 8.21 -16.19
N LYS A 190 -11.68 7.33 -16.06
CA LYS A 190 -10.66 7.06 -17.09
C LYS A 190 -11.21 6.71 -18.50
N LYS A 191 -12.52 6.56 -18.67
CA LYS A 191 -13.17 6.41 -19.98
C LYS A 191 -13.29 7.73 -20.75
N ASP A 192 -13.28 8.88 -20.08
CA ASP A 192 -13.48 10.20 -20.70
C ASP A 192 -12.17 10.84 -21.21
N VAL A 193 -11.01 10.21 -20.98
CA VAL A 193 -9.66 10.73 -21.37
C VAL A 193 -9.14 10.02 -22.63
N LYS A 194 -10.04 9.40 -23.41
CA LYS A 194 -9.67 8.62 -24.61
C LYS A 194 -10.24 9.16 -25.93
N ASP A 195 -10.79 10.38 -25.90
CA ASP A 195 -11.16 11.15 -27.09
C ASP A 195 -10.23 12.36 -27.24
#